data_AF-A0A1Y2WD76-F1
#
_entry.id   AF-A0A1Y2WD76-F1
#
_cell.length_a   1.000
_cell.length_b   1.000
_cell.length_c   1.000
_cell.angle_alpha   90.00
_cell.angle_beta   90.00
_cell.angle_gamma   90.00
#
_symmetry.space_group_name_H-M   'P 1'
#
loop_
_entity.id
_entity.type
_entity.pdbx_description
1 polymer ?
#
loop_
_entity_poly.entity_id
_entity_poly.type
_entity_poly.pdbx_seq_one_letter_code
_entity_poly.pdbx_strand_id
1 'polypeptide(L)'
;MTDEVDVAIATYEELMELEKDFDDVDTEIIRQQVTLTKSLYEKRAQLVGKIPNFWALVFEQAPQDIDQYIQPSDSAILSAALTNVSVSHFEIENGGNGDPRSVSIKLEFSENEWFEDKVLEKKFWYRLSKDGNEGLVSEPVAIKWKKDKDVTGGMLDLAVKVWENDKKQGVSDSTKIKKEKDFTPDEKALKEKIDATGLGSVSFFGLFGYRGLNVSAEESRLAWEEDRKRRAERAAGKIPELKEADEEEDDEDDEEDPYALEVFPDGEELVIAITDDLWPNAIKYFTQAQEVDVSDLEFEDDDDEEDEDEEMADGDDDAKPKANGAQPPSKKRKA
;
A
#
# COMPACT_ATOMS: atom_id res chain seq x y z
N MET A 1 -8.82 -45.64 -6.03
CA MET A 1 -8.14 -44.65 -6.89
C MET A 1 -9.12 -43.62 -7.43
N THR A 2 -10.15 -43.97 -8.21
CA THR A 2 -11.23 -42.99 -8.57
C THR A 2 -11.94 -42.44 -7.33
N ASP A 3 -12.40 -43.31 -6.41
CA ASP A 3 -13.08 -42.86 -5.18
C ASP A 3 -12.22 -42.00 -4.24
N GLU A 4 -10.88 -42.11 -4.31
CA GLU A 4 -9.97 -41.30 -3.48
C GLU A 4 -9.70 -39.92 -4.10
N VAL A 5 -9.64 -39.87 -5.44
CA VAL A 5 -9.50 -38.62 -6.20
C VAL A 5 -10.77 -37.79 -6.11
N ASP A 6 -11.93 -38.41 -6.24
CA ASP A 6 -13.23 -37.72 -6.12
C ASP A 6 -13.45 -37.16 -4.70
N VAL A 7 -13.02 -37.90 -3.66
CA VAL A 7 -13.06 -37.41 -2.27
C VAL A 7 -12.07 -36.26 -2.06
N ALA A 8 -10.86 -36.34 -2.61
CA ALA A 8 -9.87 -35.27 -2.48
C ALA A 8 -10.33 -33.96 -3.17
N ILE A 9 -10.94 -34.06 -4.35
CA ILE A 9 -11.51 -32.92 -5.09
C ILE A 9 -12.66 -32.30 -4.28
N ALA A 10 -13.60 -33.11 -3.79
CA ALA A 10 -14.70 -32.62 -2.96
C ALA A 10 -14.19 -31.89 -1.70
N THR A 11 -13.15 -32.42 -1.04
CA THR A 11 -12.54 -31.74 0.13
C THR A 11 -11.84 -30.43 -0.23
N TYR A 12 -11.24 -30.32 -1.42
CA TYR A 12 -10.60 -29.08 -1.88
C TYR A 12 -11.64 -27.99 -2.18
N GLU A 13 -12.75 -28.35 -2.81
CA GLU A 13 -13.87 -27.42 -3.05
C GLU A 13 -14.50 -26.91 -1.75
N GLU A 14 -14.70 -27.80 -0.77
CA GLU A 14 -15.19 -27.40 0.57
C GLU A 14 -14.21 -26.44 1.28
N LEU A 15 -12.90 -26.65 1.12
CA LEU A 15 -11.88 -25.75 1.67
C LEU A 15 -11.91 -24.37 0.99
N MET A 16 -11.98 -24.30 -0.33
CA MET A 16 -12.09 -23.03 -1.06
C MET A 16 -13.35 -22.24 -0.63
N GLU A 17 -14.47 -22.95 -0.41
CA GLU A 17 -15.71 -22.29 0.00
C GLU A 17 -15.62 -21.75 1.44
N LEU A 18 -14.93 -22.46 2.33
CA LEU A 18 -14.63 -22.03 3.69
C LEU A 18 -13.67 -20.84 3.72
N GLU A 19 -12.64 -20.80 2.88
CA GLU A 19 -11.74 -19.65 2.75
C GLU A 19 -12.53 -18.39 2.39
N LYS A 20 -13.45 -18.49 1.44
CA LYS A 20 -14.36 -17.39 1.10
C LYS A 20 -15.32 -17.00 2.23
N ASP A 21 -15.74 -17.93 3.09
CA ASP A 21 -16.51 -17.58 4.30
C ASP A 21 -15.66 -16.76 5.29
N PHE A 22 -14.35 -17.04 5.38
CA PHE A 22 -13.43 -16.20 6.16
C PHE A 22 -13.28 -14.82 5.52
N ASP A 23 -13.12 -14.72 4.20
CA ASP A 23 -13.03 -13.44 3.48
C ASP A 23 -14.28 -12.56 3.70
N ASP A 24 -15.47 -13.16 3.71
CA ASP A 24 -16.74 -12.48 4.00
C ASP A 24 -16.74 -11.90 5.43
N VAL A 25 -16.23 -12.67 6.40
CA VAL A 25 -16.11 -12.22 7.80
C VAL A 25 -15.08 -11.09 7.93
N ASP A 26 -13.93 -11.22 7.30
CA ASP A 26 -12.87 -10.19 7.34
C ASP A 26 -13.36 -8.88 6.71
N THR A 27 -14.11 -8.96 5.62
CA THR A 27 -14.79 -7.80 5.01
C THR A 27 -15.71 -7.09 6.00
N GLU A 28 -16.51 -7.83 6.77
CA GLU A 28 -17.38 -7.25 7.79
C GLU A 28 -16.60 -6.71 9.01
N ILE A 29 -15.46 -7.30 9.36
CA ILE A 29 -14.55 -6.76 10.38
C ILE A 29 -14.05 -5.38 9.97
N ILE A 30 -13.62 -5.20 8.71
CA ILE A 30 -13.20 -3.87 8.19
C ILE A 30 -14.35 -2.88 8.33
N ARG A 31 -15.57 -3.25 7.94
CA ARG A 31 -16.76 -2.39 8.04
C ARG A 31 -17.03 -1.93 9.47
N GLN A 32 -16.93 -2.84 10.44
CA GLN A 32 -17.09 -2.51 11.86
C GLN A 32 -15.93 -1.64 12.38
N GLN A 33 -14.69 -1.96 12.01
CA GLN A 33 -13.51 -1.18 12.38
C GLN A 33 -13.64 0.28 11.93
N VAL A 34 -14.01 0.52 10.66
CA VAL A 34 -14.22 1.87 10.12
C VAL A 34 -15.29 2.62 10.92
N THR A 35 -16.39 1.95 11.25
CA THR A 35 -17.49 2.53 12.03
C THR A 35 -17.03 2.94 13.43
N LEU A 36 -16.31 2.06 14.13
CA LEU A 36 -15.85 2.28 15.51
C LEU A 36 -14.74 3.34 15.61
N THR A 37 -13.88 3.42 14.58
CA THR A 37 -12.69 4.29 14.59
C THR A 37 -12.95 5.69 14.02
N LYS A 38 -14.06 5.92 13.31
CA LYS A 38 -14.38 7.20 12.66
C LYS A 38 -14.12 8.44 13.53
N SER A 39 -14.76 8.53 14.70
CA SER A 39 -14.60 9.70 15.58
C SER A 39 -13.19 9.84 16.16
N LEU A 40 -12.44 8.74 16.25
CA LEU A 40 -11.06 8.75 16.71
C LEU A 40 -10.13 9.31 15.63
N TYR A 41 -10.35 8.94 14.36
CA TYR A 41 -9.62 9.52 13.24
C TYR A 41 -9.95 11.00 13.02
N GLU A 42 -11.20 11.42 13.20
CA GLU A 42 -11.57 12.85 13.19
C GLU A 42 -10.83 13.63 14.27
N LYS A 43 -10.76 13.08 15.50
CA LYS A 43 -9.98 13.67 16.60
C LYS A 43 -8.49 13.69 16.30
N ARG A 44 -7.95 12.61 15.71
CA ARG A 44 -6.54 12.53 15.30
C ARG A 44 -6.22 13.62 14.29
N ALA A 45 -7.03 13.77 13.24
CA ALA A 45 -6.84 14.80 12.21
C ALA A 45 -6.74 16.21 12.82
N GLN A 46 -7.62 16.53 13.78
CA GLN A 46 -7.59 17.83 14.50
C GLN A 46 -6.33 18.03 15.35
N LEU A 47 -5.75 16.96 15.89
CA LEU A 47 -4.53 17.02 16.70
C LEU A 47 -3.28 17.13 15.82
N VAL A 48 -3.14 16.24 14.84
CA VAL A 48 -1.96 16.20 13.96
C VAL A 48 -1.88 17.43 13.06
N GLY A 49 -3.01 18.01 12.65
CA GLY A 49 -3.04 19.26 11.87
C GLY A 49 -2.50 20.50 12.61
N LYS A 50 -2.21 20.40 13.91
CA LYS A 50 -1.53 21.46 14.70
C LYS A 50 -0.02 21.28 14.75
N ILE A 51 0.49 20.14 14.29
CA ILE A 51 1.91 19.77 14.35
C ILE A 51 2.50 20.05 12.96
N PRO A 52 3.41 21.04 12.83
CA PRO A 52 4.09 21.29 11.57
C PRO A 52 4.83 20.03 11.08
N ASN A 53 4.83 19.80 9.77
CA ASN A 53 5.56 18.71 9.12
C ASN A 53 5.21 17.30 9.61
N PHE A 54 4.09 17.11 10.34
CA PHE A 54 3.71 15.80 10.88
C PHE A 54 3.74 14.71 9.80
N TRP A 55 3.05 14.93 8.68
CA TRP A 55 2.98 13.93 7.62
C TRP A 55 4.31 13.76 6.87
N ALA A 56 5.09 14.83 6.69
CA ALA A 56 6.44 14.72 6.11
C ALA A 56 7.31 13.76 6.93
N LEU A 57 7.34 13.93 8.27
CA LEU A 57 8.09 13.07 9.19
C LEU A 57 7.55 11.64 9.24
N VAL A 58 6.24 11.46 9.06
CA VAL A 58 5.64 10.12 8.93
C VAL A 58 6.13 9.41 7.68
N PHE A 59 6.19 10.10 6.53
CA PHE A 59 6.69 9.53 5.28
C PHE A 59 8.21 9.28 5.33
N GLU A 60 8.97 10.09 6.08
CA GLU A 60 10.41 9.85 6.30
C GLU A 60 10.68 8.57 7.10
N GLN A 61 9.75 8.15 7.95
CA GLN A 61 9.82 6.89 8.69
C GLN A 61 8.93 5.80 8.08
N ALA A 62 8.56 5.94 6.80
CA ALA A 62 7.71 4.95 6.15
C ALA A 62 8.35 3.55 6.18
N PRO A 63 7.55 2.48 6.34
CA PRO A 63 8.05 1.11 6.26
C PRO A 63 8.63 0.81 4.86
N GLN A 64 9.48 -0.22 4.76
CA GLN A 64 10.16 -0.57 3.50
C GLN A 64 9.22 -0.80 2.32
N ASP A 65 8.05 -1.38 2.59
CA ASP A 65 7.01 -1.64 1.57
C ASP A 65 6.41 -0.35 0.97
N ILE A 66 6.73 0.82 1.54
CA ILE A 66 6.33 2.14 1.05
C ILE A 66 7.55 2.95 0.63
N ASP A 67 8.60 2.99 1.47
CA ASP A 67 9.82 3.77 1.24
C ASP A 67 10.50 3.42 -0.09
N GLN A 68 10.48 2.15 -0.50
CA GLN A 68 11.05 1.71 -1.77
C GLN A 68 10.44 2.40 -3.01
N TYR A 69 9.23 2.96 -2.87
CA TYR A 69 8.51 3.66 -3.94
C TYR A 69 8.65 5.19 -3.86
N ILE A 70 9.41 5.72 -2.91
CA ILE A 70 9.62 7.15 -2.71
C ILE A 70 11.01 7.52 -3.23
N GLN A 71 11.06 8.20 -4.37
CA GLN A 71 12.33 8.70 -4.92
C GLN A 71 12.77 9.98 -4.20
N PRO A 72 14.06 10.35 -4.23
CA PRO A 72 14.53 11.60 -3.62
C PRO A 72 13.79 12.86 -4.11
N SER A 73 13.35 12.88 -5.37
CA SER A 73 12.52 13.96 -5.92
C SER A 73 11.12 14.00 -5.30
N ASP A 74 10.57 12.84 -4.95
CA ASP A 74 9.26 12.73 -4.29
C ASP A 74 9.38 13.17 -2.83
N SER A 75 10.40 12.72 -2.11
CA SER A 75 10.70 13.14 -0.75
C SER A 75 10.83 14.66 -0.66
N ALA A 76 11.48 15.31 -1.63
CA ALA A 76 11.58 16.77 -1.66
C ALA A 76 10.20 17.46 -1.73
N ILE A 77 9.25 16.91 -2.48
CA ILE A 77 7.88 17.42 -2.57
C ILE A 77 7.13 17.16 -1.26
N LEU A 78 7.18 15.91 -0.76
CA LEU A 78 6.47 15.49 0.44
C LEU A 78 6.94 16.33 1.65
N SER A 79 8.24 16.47 1.84
CA SER A 79 8.81 17.22 2.96
C SER A 79 8.57 18.73 2.88
N ALA A 80 8.57 19.31 1.67
CA ALA A 80 8.41 20.75 1.51
C ALA A 80 6.94 21.20 1.52
N ALA A 81 6.01 20.37 1.03
CA ALA A 81 4.67 20.82 0.68
C ALA A 81 3.52 19.98 1.28
N LEU A 82 3.75 18.74 1.73
CA LEU A 82 2.67 17.90 2.25
C LEU A 82 2.16 18.43 3.60
N THR A 83 0.86 18.74 3.64
CA THR A 83 0.21 19.30 4.82
C THR A 83 -0.76 18.31 5.48
N ASN A 84 -1.37 17.42 4.71
CA ASN A 84 -2.31 16.45 5.24
C ASN A 84 -2.38 15.17 4.39
N VAL A 85 -2.66 14.04 5.05
CA VAL A 85 -3.06 12.78 4.40
C VAL A 85 -4.30 12.23 5.08
N SER A 86 -5.29 11.86 4.26
CA SER A 86 -6.52 11.23 4.73
C SER A 86 -6.88 10.02 3.88
N VAL A 87 -7.37 8.98 4.55
CA VAL A 87 -7.95 7.78 3.94
C VAL A 87 -9.42 7.74 4.31
N SER A 88 -10.28 7.40 3.34
CA SER A 88 -11.72 7.20 3.56
C SER A 88 -12.19 5.94 2.87
N HIS A 89 -13.09 5.19 3.51
CA HIS A 89 -13.73 4.00 2.94
C HIS A 89 -15.05 4.43 2.31
N PHE A 90 -14.95 5.21 1.23
CA PHE A 90 -16.03 6.08 0.74
C PHE A 90 -17.30 5.33 0.30
N GLU A 91 -17.23 4.05 -0.05
CA GLU A 91 -18.39 3.26 -0.47
C GLU A 91 -19.29 2.83 0.71
N ILE A 92 -18.80 2.95 1.94
CA ILE A 92 -19.53 2.59 3.17
C ILE A 92 -19.85 3.80 4.06
N GLU A 93 -19.41 4.98 3.65
CA GLU A 93 -19.72 6.23 4.34
C GLU A 93 -21.15 6.73 4.03
N ASN A 94 -21.67 7.61 4.89
CA ASN A 94 -22.94 8.31 4.68
C ASN A 94 -24.16 7.38 4.39
N GLY A 95 -24.14 6.16 4.94
CA GLY A 95 -25.19 5.15 4.72
C GLY A 95 -24.99 4.30 3.47
N GLY A 96 -23.81 4.38 2.83
CA GLY A 96 -23.40 3.48 1.77
C GLY A 96 -23.25 2.03 2.23
N ASN A 97 -23.40 1.10 1.29
CA ASN A 97 -23.33 -0.34 1.52
C ASN A 97 -22.41 -1.05 0.52
N GLY A 98 -21.47 -0.33 -0.11
CA GLY A 98 -20.50 -0.94 -1.01
C GLY A 98 -19.39 -1.68 -0.26
N ASP A 99 -18.30 -1.94 -0.96
CA ASP A 99 -17.19 -2.74 -0.43
C ASP A 99 -16.34 -1.88 0.54
N PRO A 100 -16.10 -2.33 1.78
CA PRO A 100 -15.29 -1.57 2.73
C PRO A 100 -13.81 -1.54 2.34
N ARG A 101 -13.32 -2.37 1.42
CA ARG A 101 -11.94 -2.32 0.89
C ARG A 101 -11.76 -1.23 -0.17
N SER A 102 -12.85 -0.67 -0.70
CA SER A 102 -12.78 0.52 -1.56
C SER A 102 -12.39 1.76 -0.76
N VAL A 103 -11.25 2.36 -1.12
CA VAL A 103 -10.62 3.46 -0.38
C VAL A 103 -10.36 4.68 -1.25
N SER A 104 -10.36 5.86 -0.64
CA SER A 104 -9.90 7.10 -1.26
C SER A 104 -8.73 7.64 -0.44
N ILE A 105 -7.59 7.84 -1.08
CA ILE A 105 -6.40 8.47 -0.50
C ILE A 105 -6.36 9.92 -0.97
N LYS A 106 -6.27 10.85 -0.03
CA LYS A 106 -6.24 12.29 -0.28
C LYS A 106 -5.02 12.93 0.37
N LEU A 107 -4.21 13.57 -0.46
CA LEU A 107 -3.02 14.30 -0.09
C LEU A 107 -3.30 15.80 -0.29
N GLU A 108 -3.07 16.59 0.74
CA GLU A 108 -3.23 18.05 0.70
C GLU A 108 -1.88 18.74 0.76
N PHE A 109 -1.67 19.71 -0.12
CA PHE A 109 -0.40 20.41 -0.27
C PHE A 109 -0.56 21.91 -0.07
N SER A 110 0.47 22.52 0.52
CA SER A 110 0.66 23.97 0.50
C SER A 110 1.03 24.44 -0.91
N GLU A 111 0.99 25.76 -1.14
CA GLU A 111 1.52 26.33 -2.37
C GLU A 111 3.00 25.98 -2.51
N ASN A 112 3.36 25.34 -3.63
CA ASN A 112 4.68 24.75 -3.84
C ASN A 112 5.20 25.00 -5.26
N GLU A 113 6.44 24.63 -5.55
CA GLU A 113 7.06 24.91 -6.85
C GLU A 113 6.84 23.84 -7.94
N TRP A 114 6.24 22.70 -7.61
CA TRP A 114 6.14 21.55 -8.52
C TRP A 114 4.84 21.47 -9.29
N PHE A 115 3.70 21.76 -8.66
CA PHE A 115 2.38 21.68 -9.30
C PHE A 115 1.40 22.73 -8.77
N GLU A 116 0.27 22.88 -9.44
CA GLU A 116 -0.78 23.85 -9.07
C GLU A 116 -1.83 23.29 -8.10
N ASP A 117 -1.97 21.96 -8.03
CA ASP A 117 -2.99 21.30 -7.22
C ASP A 117 -2.72 21.44 -5.73
N LYS A 118 -3.76 21.82 -4.98
CA LYS A 118 -3.72 21.85 -3.50
C LYS A 118 -4.17 20.55 -2.87
N VAL A 119 -4.90 19.74 -3.64
CA VAL A 119 -5.46 18.47 -3.20
C VAL A 119 -5.32 17.49 -4.35
N LEU A 120 -4.66 16.38 -4.09
CA LEU A 120 -4.64 15.21 -4.96
C LEU A 120 -5.43 14.11 -4.26
N GLU A 121 -6.56 13.71 -4.86
CA GLU A 121 -7.43 12.65 -4.34
C GLU A 121 -7.54 11.55 -5.38
N LYS A 122 -7.28 10.31 -4.98
CA LYS A 122 -7.40 9.13 -5.82
C LYS A 122 -8.25 8.07 -5.14
N LYS A 123 -9.19 7.50 -5.89
CA LYS A 123 -10.12 6.47 -5.44
C LYS A 123 -9.73 5.13 -6.03
N PHE A 124 -9.77 4.12 -5.19
CA PHE A 124 -9.51 2.73 -5.51
C PHE A 124 -10.77 1.95 -5.15
N TRP A 125 -11.30 1.19 -6.10
CA TRP A 125 -12.48 0.36 -5.91
C TRP A 125 -12.06 -1.09 -5.84
N TYR A 126 -12.52 -1.81 -4.84
CA TYR A 126 -12.37 -3.26 -4.80
C TYR A 126 -13.36 -3.89 -5.79
N ARG A 127 -12.86 -4.70 -6.73
CA ARG A 127 -13.65 -5.29 -7.80
C ARG A 127 -13.34 -6.79 -7.94
N LEU A 128 -14.31 -7.48 -8.50
CA LEU A 128 -14.25 -8.88 -8.91
C LEU A 128 -14.46 -8.93 -10.43
N SER A 129 -13.54 -9.53 -11.18
CA SER A 129 -13.68 -9.74 -12.62
C SER A 129 -14.55 -10.96 -12.92
N LYS A 130 -14.96 -11.12 -14.18
CA LYS A 130 -15.69 -12.32 -14.64
C LYS A 130 -14.89 -13.62 -14.48
N ASP A 131 -13.57 -13.54 -14.53
CA ASP A 131 -12.67 -14.69 -14.44
C ASP A 131 -12.33 -15.06 -12.99
N GLY A 132 -12.88 -14.32 -12.02
CA GLY A 132 -12.66 -14.58 -10.60
C GLY A 132 -11.49 -13.81 -9.98
N ASN A 133 -10.86 -12.89 -10.73
CA ASN A 133 -9.78 -12.05 -10.17
C ASN A 133 -10.37 -10.94 -9.31
N GLU A 134 -9.88 -10.83 -8.07
CA GLU A 134 -10.27 -9.80 -7.12
C GLU A 134 -9.08 -8.85 -6.90
N GLY A 135 -9.36 -7.55 -6.76
CA GLY A 135 -8.32 -6.57 -6.48
C GLY A 135 -8.79 -5.13 -6.60
N LEU A 136 -7.88 -4.20 -6.36
CA LEU A 136 -8.13 -2.78 -6.52
C LEU A 136 -8.07 -2.36 -7.99
N VAL A 137 -9.02 -1.53 -8.41
CA VAL A 137 -8.98 -0.82 -9.68
C VAL A 137 -9.13 0.67 -9.43
N SER A 138 -8.62 1.49 -10.35
CA SER A 138 -8.64 2.95 -10.23
C SER A 138 -8.72 3.63 -11.59
N GLU A 139 -9.06 4.92 -11.56
CA GLU A 139 -8.86 5.82 -12.70
C GLU A 139 -7.58 6.66 -12.49
N PRO A 140 -6.83 7.00 -13.55
CA PRO A 140 -5.69 7.89 -13.42
C PRO A 140 -6.15 9.32 -13.11
N VAL A 141 -5.38 10.02 -12.30
CA VAL A 141 -5.64 11.39 -11.86
C VAL A 141 -4.50 12.28 -12.35
N ALA A 142 -4.81 13.25 -13.19
CA ALA A 142 -3.80 14.18 -13.69
C ALA A 142 -3.27 15.09 -12.57
N ILE A 143 -1.98 15.37 -12.59
CA ILE A 143 -1.32 16.38 -11.76
C ILE A 143 -0.92 17.54 -12.66
N LYS A 144 -1.26 18.77 -12.27
CA LYS A 144 -0.94 19.99 -13.03
C LYS A 144 0.49 20.43 -12.72
N TRP A 145 1.43 19.67 -13.25
CA TRP A 145 2.85 19.96 -13.14
C TRP A 145 3.16 21.35 -13.68
N LYS A 146 3.97 22.09 -12.92
CA LYS A 146 4.60 23.32 -13.39
C LYS A 146 5.70 22.96 -14.38
N LYS A 147 6.09 23.95 -15.17
CA LYS A 147 7.07 23.78 -16.24
C LYS A 147 8.36 23.15 -15.70
N ASP A 148 8.79 22.04 -16.33
CA ASP A 148 10.01 21.30 -16.01
C ASP A 148 10.07 20.71 -14.59
N LYS A 149 8.91 20.46 -13.95
CA LYS A 149 8.79 19.94 -12.58
C LYS A 149 8.07 18.60 -12.44
N ASP A 150 7.72 17.97 -13.56
CA ASP A 150 7.08 16.65 -13.57
C ASP A 150 8.07 15.54 -13.17
N VAL A 151 7.90 15.01 -11.97
CA VAL A 151 8.73 13.91 -11.44
C VAL A 151 8.33 12.54 -11.98
N THR A 152 7.19 12.42 -12.65
CA THR A 152 6.79 11.20 -13.39
C THR A 152 7.38 11.16 -14.81
N GLY A 153 8.14 12.21 -15.17
CA GLY A 153 8.79 12.32 -16.47
C GLY A 153 7.82 12.37 -17.65
N GLY A 154 6.54 12.68 -17.44
CA GLY A 154 5.44 12.67 -18.42
C GLY A 154 4.79 11.31 -18.62
N MET A 155 5.06 10.33 -17.76
CA MET A 155 4.40 9.02 -17.82
C MET A 155 2.94 9.11 -17.38
N LEU A 156 2.66 9.89 -16.32
CA LEU A 156 1.31 10.12 -15.83
C LEU A 156 0.42 10.79 -16.89
N ASP A 157 0.92 11.80 -17.59
CA ASP A 157 0.18 12.48 -18.67
C ASP A 157 -0.18 11.51 -19.81
N LEU A 158 0.71 10.58 -20.16
CA LEU A 158 0.44 9.56 -21.16
C LEU A 158 -0.61 8.55 -20.66
N ALA A 159 -0.52 8.10 -19.40
CA ALA A 159 -1.52 7.20 -18.80
C ALA A 159 -2.92 7.83 -18.80
N VAL A 160 -3.04 9.11 -18.40
CA VAL A 160 -4.29 9.87 -18.47
C VAL A 160 -4.79 9.97 -19.92
N LYS A 161 -3.90 10.25 -20.88
CA LYS A 161 -4.28 10.35 -22.29
C LYS A 161 -4.80 9.03 -22.87
N VAL A 162 -4.13 7.91 -22.56
CA VAL A 162 -4.56 6.57 -22.95
C VAL A 162 -5.92 6.25 -22.34
N TRP A 163 -6.11 6.50 -21.05
CA TRP A 163 -7.40 6.32 -20.37
C TRP A 163 -8.54 7.10 -21.02
N GLU A 164 -8.33 8.37 -21.32
CA GLU A 164 -9.34 9.20 -22.00
C GLU A 164 -9.66 8.72 -23.42
N ASN A 165 -8.73 8.03 -24.08
CA ASN A 165 -8.98 7.39 -25.37
C ASN A 165 -9.75 6.08 -25.21
N ASP A 166 -9.46 5.29 -24.17
CA ASP A 166 -10.18 4.05 -23.84
C ASP A 166 -11.66 4.35 -23.53
N LYS A 167 -11.93 5.39 -22.72
CA LYS A 167 -13.30 5.82 -22.38
C LYS A 167 -14.16 6.16 -23.60
N LYS A 168 -13.56 6.60 -24.70
CA LYS A 168 -14.28 6.91 -25.95
C LYS A 168 -14.68 5.66 -26.73
N GLN A 169 -14.04 4.52 -26.47
CA GLN A 169 -14.27 3.26 -27.19
C GLN A 169 -15.39 2.41 -26.58
N GLY A 170 -15.88 2.76 -25.38
CA GLY A 170 -17.01 2.10 -24.71
C GLY A 170 -16.62 1.39 -23.43
N VAL A 171 -17.53 0.59 -22.89
CA VAL A 171 -17.29 -0.21 -21.68
C VAL A 171 -16.34 -1.36 -22.03
N SER A 172 -15.25 -1.46 -21.28
CA SER A 172 -14.27 -2.53 -21.39
C SER A 172 -14.79 -3.85 -20.82
N ASP A 173 -14.24 -4.94 -21.34
CA ASP A 173 -14.48 -6.31 -20.90
C ASP A 173 -13.15 -6.83 -20.35
N SER A 174 -13.07 -7.20 -19.07
CA SER A 174 -11.79 -7.59 -18.44
C SER A 174 -11.09 -8.75 -19.17
N THR A 175 -11.88 -9.58 -19.84
CA THR A 175 -11.44 -10.77 -20.60
C THR A 175 -10.80 -10.44 -21.95
N LYS A 176 -10.93 -9.21 -22.44
CA LYS A 176 -10.46 -8.79 -23.76
C LYS A 176 -9.22 -7.93 -23.62
N ILE A 177 -8.08 -8.59 -23.48
CA ILE A 177 -6.80 -7.92 -23.41
C ILE A 177 -6.38 -7.54 -24.84
N LYS A 178 -5.88 -6.32 -24.98
CA LYS A 178 -5.48 -5.79 -26.28
C LYS A 178 -4.06 -6.22 -26.57
N LYS A 179 -3.84 -6.86 -27.73
CA LYS A 179 -2.50 -7.25 -28.17
C LYS A 179 -1.64 -6.02 -28.49
N GLU A 180 -0.35 -6.06 -28.15
CA GLU A 180 0.57 -4.94 -28.35
C GLU A 180 0.63 -4.46 -29.81
N LYS A 181 0.50 -5.39 -30.78
CA LYS A 181 0.45 -5.07 -32.21
C LYS A 181 -0.65 -4.06 -32.56
N ASP A 182 -1.76 -4.12 -31.82
CA ASP A 182 -2.96 -3.32 -32.00
C ASP A 182 -2.95 -2.03 -31.16
N PHE A 183 -1.91 -1.78 -30.37
CA PHE A 183 -1.74 -0.53 -29.63
C PHE A 183 -1.75 0.68 -30.57
N THR A 184 -2.51 1.70 -30.16
CA THR A 184 -2.52 3.05 -30.71
C THR A 184 -1.15 3.71 -30.51
N PRO A 185 -0.86 4.81 -31.22
CA PRO A 185 0.39 5.54 -31.03
C PRO A 185 0.63 5.99 -29.58
N ASP A 186 -0.44 6.36 -28.85
CA ASP A 186 -0.34 6.79 -27.44
C ASP A 186 -0.03 5.62 -26.50
N GLU A 187 -0.65 4.45 -26.72
CA GLU A 187 -0.36 3.23 -25.94
C GLU A 187 1.06 2.72 -26.20
N LYS A 188 1.54 2.76 -27.45
CA LYS A 188 2.93 2.41 -27.78
C LYS A 188 3.94 3.35 -27.11
N ALA A 189 3.65 4.65 -27.12
CA ALA A 189 4.49 5.64 -26.43
C ALA A 189 4.49 5.46 -24.91
N LEU A 190 3.36 5.07 -24.33
CA LEU A 190 3.27 4.74 -22.91
C LEU A 190 4.09 3.49 -22.58
N LYS A 191 3.91 2.40 -23.35
CA LYS A 191 4.67 1.15 -23.20
C LYS A 191 6.18 1.38 -23.31
N GLU A 192 6.63 2.09 -24.34
CA GLU A 192 8.05 2.42 -24.52
C GLU A 192 8.62 3.17 -23.30
N LYS A 193 7.80 4.04 -22.68
CA LYS A 193 8.21 4.79 -21.50
C LYS A 193 8.23 3.94 -20.22
N ILE A 194 7.28 3.03 -20.07
CA ILE A 194 7.28 2.02 -18.99
C ILE A 194 8.53 1.17 -19.14
N ASP A 195 8.80 0.62 -20.32
CA ASP A 195 9.99 -0.23 -20.57
C ASP A 195 11.31 0.51 -20.35
N ALA A 196 11.34 1.81 -20.65
CA ALA A 196 12.50 2.67 -20.38
C ALA A 196 12.66 3.02 -18.89
N THR A 197 11.60 2.93 -18.10
CA THR A 197 11.58 3.23 -16.68
C THR A 197 11.69 1.93 -15.91
N GLY A 198 12.88 1.59 -15.41
CA GLY A 198 13.04 0.38 -14.60
C GLY A 198 12.08 0.38 -13.40
N LEU A 199 11.63 -0.81 -12.98
CA LEU A 199 10.66 -1.01 -11.87
C LEU A 199 10.99 -0.17 -10.61
N GLY A 200 12.27 -0.04 -10.24
CA GLY A 200 12.71 0.74 -9.08
C GLY A 200 12.91 2.25 -9.31
N SER A 201 12.54 2.77 -10.48
CA SER A 201 12.69 4.19 -10.85
C SER A 201 11.36 4.94 -10.96
N VAL A 202 10.24 4.27 -10.67
CA VAL A 202 8.92 4.88 -10.71
C VAL A 202 8.79 5.84 -9.52
N SER A 203 8.38 7.07 -9.80
CA SER A 203 8.07 8.08 -8.78
C SER A 203 6.84 7.66 -7.97
N PHE A 204 6.79 8.00 -6.68
CA PHE A 204 5.59 7.88 -5.84
C PHE A 204 4.36 8.52 -6.50
N PHE A 205 4.52 9.65 -7.19
CA PHE A 205 3.42 10.32 -7.89
C PHE A 205 2.96 9.56 -9.14
N GLY A 206 3.71 8.55 -9.59
CA GLY A 206 3.28 7.56 -10.56
C GLY A 206 2.06 6.75 -10.10
N LEU A 207 1.86 6.60 -8.78
CA LEU A 207 0.64 5.98 -8.21
C LEU A 207 -0.62 6.67 -8.74
N PHE A 208 -0.58 7.98 -9.03
CA PHE A 208 -1.73 8.67 -9.60
C PHE A 208 -2.13 8.17 -10.99
N GLY A 209 -1.24 7.46 -11.69
CA GLY A 209 -1.51 6.81 -12.97
C GLY A 209 -1.99 5.37 -12.86
N TYR A 210 -1.89 4.74 -11.68
CA TYR A 210 -2.35 3.36 -11.44
C TYR A 210 -3.79 3.14 -11.88
N ARG A 211 -4.05 2.00 -12.52
CA ARG A 211 -5.38 1.59 -12.98
C ARG A 211 -5.80 0.23 -12.44
N GLY A 212 -4.87 -0.71 -12.32
CA GLY A 212 -5.20 -2.11 -12.07
C GLY A 212 -5.95 -2.75 -13.24
N LEU A 213 -6.60 -3.89 -12.98
CA LEU A 213 -7.39 -4.59 -14.00
C LEU A 213 -8.54 -3.73 -14.52
N ASN A 214 -8.90 -3.95 -15.78
CA ASN A 214 -9.96 -3.19 -16.45
C ASN A 214 -11.35 -3.74 -16.12
N VAL A 215 -11.73 -3.72 -14.84
CA VAL A 215 -13.00 -4.26 -14.34
C VAL A 215 -13.99 -3.13 -14.06
N SER A 216 -15.09 -3.10 -14.81
CA SER A 216 -16.14 -2.09 -14.59
C SER A 216 -16.97 -2.36 -13.33
N ALA A 217 -17.62 -1.32 -12.79
CA ALA A 217 -18.52 -1.48 -11.64
C ALA A 217 -19.72 -2.41 -11.95
N GLU A 218 -20.24 -2.37 -13.17
CA GLU A 218 -21.35 -3.23 -13.59
C GLU A 218 -20.89 -4.68 -13.76
N GLU A 219 -19.71 -4.88 -14.35
CA GLU A 219 -19.10 -6.21 -14.45
C GLU A 219 -18.93 -6.83 -13.07
N SER A 220 -18.31 -6.10 -12.13
CA SER A 220 -18.09 -6.61 -10.78
C SER A 220 -19.39 -6.88 -10.04
N ARG A 221 -20.43 -6.04 -10.22
CA ARG A 221 -21.75 -6.30 -9.65
C ARG A 221 -22.32 -7.64 -10.14
N LEU A 222 -22.22 -7.90 -11.44
CA LEU A 222 -22.69 -9.14 -12.06
C LEU A 222 -21.86 -10.35 -11.58
N ALA A 223 -20.54 -10.22 -11.53
CA ALA A 223 -19.65 -11.27 -11.05
C ALA A 223 -19.95 -11.65 -9.59
N TRP A 224 -20.17 -10.66 -8.71
CA TRP A 224 -20.57 -10.91 -7.32
C TRP A 224 -21.97 -11.55 -7.20
N GLU A 225 -22.91 -11.20 -8.08
CA GLU A 225 -24.23 -11.83 -8.11
C GLU A 225 -24.16 -13.30 -8.56
N GLU A 226 -23.33 -13.59 -9.56
CA GLU A 226 -23.07 -14.94 -10.03
C GLU A 226 -22.35 -15.78 -8.97
N ASP A 227 -21.32 -15.23 -8.33
CA ASP A 227 -20.59 -15.91 -7.25
C ASP A 227 -21.52 -16.25 -6.07
N ARG A 228 -22.29 -15.27 -5.56
CA ARG A 228 -23.27 -15.53 -4.50
C ARG A 228 -24.29 -16.60 -4.87
N LYS A 229 -24.75 -16.60 -6.12
CA LYS A 229 -25.67 -17.62 -6.62
C LYS A 229 -25.01 -18.99 -6.62
N ARG A 230 -23.78 -19.09 -7.12
CA ARG A 230 -22.97 -20.31 -7.15
C ARG A 230 -22.74 -20.86 -5.73
N ARG A 231 -22.33 -20.01 -4.79
CA ARG A 231 -22.17 -20.35 -3.37
C ARG A 231 -23.46 -20.85 -2.73
N ALA A 232 -24.59 -20.17 -3.00
CA ALA A 232 -25.90 -20.59 -2.48
C ALA A 232 -26.37 -21.94 -3.06
N GLU A 233 -26.08 -22.22 -4.33
CA GLU A 233 -26.36 -23.51 -4.95
C GLU A 233 -25.52 -24.64 -4.35
N ARG A 234 -24.22 -24.40 -4.11
CA ARG A 234 -23.34 -25.36 -3.42
C ARG A 234 -23.78 -25.63 -1.98
N ALA A 235 -24.10 -24.59 -1.21
CA ALA A 235 -24.62 -24.73 0.14
C ALA A 235 -25.95 -25.52 0.20
N ALA A 236 -26.72 -25.52 -0.90
CA ALA A 236 -27.93 -26.34 -1.05
C ALA A 236 -27.65 -27.79 -1.51
N GLY A 237 -26.39 -28.20 -1.61
CA GLY A 237 -25.96 -29.54 -2.01
C GLY A 237 -25.94 -29.77 -3.52
N LYS A 238 -25.98 -28.72 -4.35
CA LYS A 238 -25.76 -28.85 -5.80
C LYS A 238 -24.27 -28.80 -6.07
N ILE A 239 -23.71 -29.93 -6.49
CA ILE A 239 -22.33 -29.99 -7.00
C ILE A 239 -22.37 -29.41 -8.42
N PRO A 240 -21.60 -28.35 -8.73
CA PRO A 240 -21.46 -27.88 -10.10
C PRO A 240 -20.93 -29.02 -10.98
N GLU A 241 -21.40 -29.11 -12.23
CA GLU A 241 -20.64 -29.91 -13.21
C GLU A 241 -19.23 -29.31 -13.26
N LEU A 242 -18.21 -30.13 -12.95
CA LEU A 242 -16.84 -29.83 -13.31
C LEU A 242 -16.87 -29.56 -14.82
N LYS A 243 -16.78 -28.28 -15.20
CA LYS A 243 -16.44 -27.97 -16.58
C LYS A 243 -15.06 -28.59 -16.77
N GLU A 244 -14.94 -29.53 -17.70
CA GLU A 244 -13.63 -29.92 -18.20
C GLU A 244 -12.94 -28.60 -18.54
N ALA A 245 -11.78 -28.37 -17.91
CA ALA A 245 -10.91 -27.31 -18.37
C ALA A 245 -10.67 -27.66 -19.83
N ASP A 246 -11.22 -26.87 -20.77
CA ASP A 246 -10.74 -26.93 -22.13
C ASP A 246 -9.24 -26.67 -22.00
N GLU A 247 -8.43 -27.69 -22.26
CA GLU A 247 -7.01 -27.53 -22.55
C GLU A 247 -6.96 -26.70 -23.83
N GLU A 248 -7.18 -25.38 -23.70
CA GLU A 248 -6.83 -24.47 -24.76
C GLU A 248 -5.32 -24.66 -24.95
N GLU A 249 -4.93 -25.11 -26.14
CA GLU A 249 -3.54 -25.21 -26.54
C GLU A 249 -2.93 -23.82 -26.32
N ASP A 250 -2.10 -23.68 -25.27
CA ASP A 250 -1.24 -22.53 -25.05
C ASP A 250 -0.35 -22.38 -26.28
N ASP A 251 -0.78 -21.56 -27.25
CA ASP A 251 0.12 -20.98 -28.24
C ASP A 251 1.07 -20.07 -27.45
N GLU A 252 2.21 -20.62 -26.99
CA GLU A 252 3.27 -20.01 -26.15
C GLU A 252 3.86 -18.68 -26.68
N ASP A 253 3.37 -18.11 -27.80
CA ASP A 253 4.00 -17.01 -28.54
C ASP A 253 3.30 -15.63 -28.38
N ASP A 254 2.13 -15.50 -27.73
CA ASP A 254 1.40 -14.23 -27.51
C ASP A 254 0.75 -14.18 -26.09
N GLU A 255 1.52 -14.35 -25.00
CA GLU A 255 0.96 -14.15 -23.64
C GLU A 255 0.39 -12.72 -23.51
N GLU A 256 -0.93 -12.62 -23.36
CA GLU A 256 -1.63 -11.35 -23.23
C GLU A 256 -1.44 -10.81 -21.80
N ASP A 257 -0.55 -9.83 -21.62
CA ASP A 257 -0.33 -9.19 -20.33
C ASP A 257 -1.38 -8.08 -20.07
N PRO A 258 -2.34 -8.28 -19.13
CA PRO A 258 -3.33 -7.25 -18.80
C PRO A 258 -2.72 -6.00 -18.16
N TYR A 259 -1.47 -6.07 -17.70
CA TYR A 259 -0.72 -4.99 -17.06
C TYR A 259 0.31 -4.35 -17.99
N ALA A 260 0.32 -4.66 -19.29
CA ALA A 260 1.30 -4.12 -20.24
C ALA A 260 1.34 -2.58 -20.28
N LEU A 261 0.24 -1.90 -19.93
CA LEU A 261 0.13 -0.44 -19.89
C LEU A 261 0.00 0.12 -18.46
N GLU A 262 0.23 -0.72 -17.44
CA GLU A 262 0.22 -0.30 -16.04
C GLU A 262 1.52 0.45 -15.74
N VAL A 263 1.38 1.71 -15.32
CA VAL A 263 2.51 2.60 -15.04
C VAL A 263 3.07 2.41 -13.65
N PHE A 264 2.31 1.74 -12.79
CA PHE A 264 2.70 1.46 -11.42
C PHE A 264 2.25 0.04 -11.05
N PRO A 265 3.00 -1.02 -11.47
CA PRO A 265 2.59 -2.41 -11.29
C PRO A 265 2.23 -2.77 -9.84
N ASP A 266 3.05 -2.34 -8.88
CA ASP A 266 2.85 -2.63 -7.45
C ASP A 266 1.91 -1.60 -6.75
N GLY A 267 0.98 -1.03 -7.52
CA GLY A 267 0.16 0.10 -7.06
C GLY A 267 -0.87 -0.32 -6.04
N GLU A 268 -1.38 -1.54 -6.13
CA GLU A 268 -2.28 -2.13 -5.16
C GLU A 268 -1.59 -2.34 -3.81
N GLU A 269 -0.39 -2.92 -3.82
CA GLU A 269 0.42 -3.19 -2.65
C GLU A 269 0.77 -1.89 -1.91
N LEU A 270 1.17 -0.85 -2.64
CA LEU A 270 1.44 0.46 -2.05
C LEU A 270 0.18 1.06 -1.42
N VAL A 271 -0.98 0.93 -2.07
CA VAL A 271 -2.25 1.43 -1.52
C VAL A 271 -2.61 0.71 -0.23
N ILE A 272 -2.52 -0.62 -0.22
CA ILE A 272 -2.77 -1.45 0.96
C ILE A 272 -1.80 -1.07 2.08
N ALA A 273 -0.50 -0.94 1.80
CA ALA A 273 0.49 -0.55 2.80
C ALA A 273 0.20 0.85 3.39
N ILE A 274 -0.26 1.79 2.57
CA ILE A 274 -0.69 3.11 3.05
C ILE A 274 -1.95 3.00 3.92
N THR A 275 -2.96 2.24 3.50
CA THR A 275 -4.26 2.17 4.19
C THR A 275 -4.23 1.35 5.47
N ASP A 276 -3.40 0.32 5.53
CA ASP A 276 -3.41 -0.67 6.60
C ASP A 276 -2.28 -0.45 7.61
N ASP A 277 -1.18 0.18 7.20
CA ASP A 277 -0.05 0.48 8.08
C ASP A 277 0.23 1.98 8.24
N LEU A 278 0.71 2.67 7.20
CA LEU A 278 1.24 4.04 7.34
C LEU A 278 0.19 5.00 7.90
N TRP A 279 -1.00 5.04 7.28
CA TRP A 279 -2.04 5.97 7.68
C TRP A 279 -2.63 5.63 9.04
N PRO A 280 -3.00 4.37 9.39
CA PRO A 280 -3.46 4.03 10.74
C PRO A 280 -2.41 4.30 11.82
N ASN A 281 -1.14 3.98 11.54
CA ASN A 281 -0.04 4.04 12.50
C ASN A 281 0.78 5.33 12.42
N ALA A 282 0.29 6.39 11.76
CA ALA A 282 1.00 7.66 11.60
C ALA A 282 1.57 8.26 12.89
N ILE A 283 0.88 8.13 14.04
CA ILE A 283 1.40 8.63 15.32
C ILE A 283 2.67 7.88 15.73
N LYS A 284 2.73 6.55 15.52
CA LYS A 284 3.89 5.72 15.82
C LYS A 284 5.09 6.15 14.97
N TYR A 285 4.91 6.30 13.65
CA TYR A 285 5.97 6.72 12.74
C TYR A 285 6.47 8.14 13.04
N PHE A 286 5.56 9.06 13.37
CA PHE A 286 5.95 10.39 13.83
C PHE A 286 6.77 10.35 15.13
N THR A 287 6.38 9.55 16.12
CA THR A 287 7.15 9.40 17.37
C THR A 287 8.55 8.83 17.10
N GLN A 288 8.67 7.85 16.21
CA GLN A 288 9.97 7.30 15.81
C GLN A 288 10.87 8.36 15.16
N ALA A 289 10.31 9.22 14.30
CA ALA A 289 11.08 10.31 13.69
C ALA A 289 11.66 11.27 14.74
N GLN A 290 10.91 11.54 15.81
CA GLN A 290 11.37 12.38 16.91
C GLN A 290 12.43 11.69 17.78
N GLU A 291 12.36 10.36 17.94
CA GLU A 291 13.35 9.59 18.70
C GLU A 291 14.72 9.56 18.00
N VAL A 292 14.72 9.51 16.66
CA VAL A 292 15.96 9.60 15.87
C VAL A 292 16.61 10.99 16.04
N ASP A 293 15.82 12.06 15.92
CA ASP A 293 16.31 13.45 16.01
C ASP A 293 16.88 13.77 17.41
N VAL A 294 16.28 13.24 18.50
CA VAL A 294 16.86 13.41 19.84
C VAL A 294 18.11 12.57 20.06
N SER A 295 18.21 11.38 19.44
CA SER A 295 19.41 10.54 19.58
C SER A 295 20.62 11.11 18.85
N ASP A 296 20.41 11.81 17.72
CA ASP A 296 21.48 12.50 16.99
C ASP A 296 21.99 13.73 17.78
N LEU A 297 21.11 14.44 18.50
CA LEU A 297 21.50 15.56 19.37
C LEU A 297 22.24 15.09 20.65
N GLU A 298 21.89 13.93 21.22
CA GLU A 298 22.61 13.39 22.39
C GLU A 298 24.03 12.88 22.06
N PHE A 299 24.34 12.61 20.79
CA PHE A 299 25.67 12.16 20.37
C PHE A 299 26.65 13.33 20.10
N GLU A 300 26.14 14.55 19.85
CA GLU A 300 26.97 15.74 19.62
C GLU A 300 27.39 16.48 20.91
N ASP A 301 26.82 16.13 22.07
CA ASP A 301 27.07 16.83 23.36
C ASP A 301 28.10 16.12 24.28
N ASP A 302 28.73 15.01 23.86
CA ASP A 302 29.65 14.22 24.71
C ASP A 302 31.14 14.29 24.28
N ASP A 303 31.52 15.27 23.45
CA ASP A 303 32.90 15.36 22.92
C ASP A 303 33.51 16.78 22.97
N ASP A 304 33.29 17.54 24.06
CA ASP A 304 34.10 18.73 24.38
C ASP A 304 34.33 18.95 25.91
N GLU A 305 35.52 18.51 26.33
CA GLU A 305 36.45 19.04 27.35
C GLU A 305 36.02 19.35 28.80
N GLU A 306 36.73 18.72 29.77
CA GLU A 306 37.68 19.45 30.64
C GLU A 306 38.64 18.49 31.38
N ASP A 307 39.89 18.48 30.92
CA ASP A 307 41.09 18.02 31.63
C ASP A 307 41.63 19.16 32.55
N GLU A 308 42.24 18.76 33.67
CA GLU A 308 43.17 19.49 34.57
C GLU A 308 42.66 20.67 35.45
N ASP A 309 42.61 20.47 36.79
CA ASP A 309 43.60 21.06 37.71
C ASP A 309 43.48 20.55 39.18
N GLU A 310 44.65 20.37 39.80
CA GLU A 310 44.91 19.83 41.14
C GLU A 310 44.61 20.83 42.29
N GLU A 311 44.25 20.33 43.50
CA GLU A 311 45.05 20.48 44.73
C GLU A 311 44.33 20.05 46.04
N MET A 312 44.92 19.03 46.67
CA MET A 312 45.28 18.91 48.10
C MET A 312 44.24 19.09 49.24
N ALA A 313 43.99 18.00 49.97
CA ALA A 313 43.86 18.05 51.43
C ALA A 313 44.40 16.76 52.08
N ASP A 314 45.48 16.97 52.83
CA ASP A 314 46.33 16.07 53.60
C ASP A 314 45.62 15.48 54.84
N GLY A 315 46.05 14.30 55.32
CA GLY A 315 45.49 13.69 56.54
C GLY A 315 45.88 12.23 56.81
N ASP A 316 47.16 12.00 57.08
CA ASP A 316 47.84 10.77 57.51
C ASP A 316 47.24 10.06 58.76
N ASP A 317 47.28 8.72 58.79
CA ASP A 317 47.81 7.85 59.89
C ASP A 317 47.31 6.38 59.85
N ASP A 318 48.19 5.51 59.34
CA ASP A 318 48.71 4.24 59.88
C ASP A 318 47.86 3.05 60.42
N ALA A 319 48.44 1.85 60.17
CA ALA A 319 48.31 0.54 60.84
C ALA A 319 47.31 -0.57 60.34
N LYS A 320 47.90 -1.58 59.69
CA LYS A 320 47.49 -2.99 59.40
C LYS A 320 47.03 -3.83 60.63
N PRO A 321 46.69 -5.15 60.54
CA PRO A 321 45.91 -5.96 59.56
C PRO A 321 44.92 -6.96 60.23
N LYS A 322 44.02 -7.63 59.45
CA LYS A 322 43.73 -9.10 59.44
C LYS A 322 42.29 -9.48 59.00
N ALA A 323 42.26 -10.29 57.94
CA ALA A 323 41.59 -11.59 57.78
C ALA A 323 40.05 -11.77 57.93
N ASN A 324 39.53 -12.43 56.89
CA ASN A 324 38.49 -13.48 56.83
C ASN A 324 37.07 -13.12 56.32
N GLY A 325 36.66 -13.87 55.29
CA GLY A 325 35.25 -14.23 55.02
C GLY A 325 34.73 -13.80 53.65
N ALA A 326 35.29 -14.30 52.54
CA ALA A 326 34.74 -15.45 51.80
C ALA A 326 33.37 -15.19 51.12
N GLN A 327 33.45 -14.86 49.82
CA GLN A 327 32.42 -15.09 48.79
C GLN A 327 32.10 -16.59 48.65
N PRO A 328 30.85 -17.01 48.38
CA PRO A 328 30.59 -18.31 47.78
C PRO A 328 30.54 -18.22 46.24
N PRO A 329 30.96 -19.29 45.53
CA PRO A 329 31.38 -19.20 44.14
C PRO A 329 30.33 -19.66 43.12
N SER A 330 30.54 -19.25 41.88
CA SER A 330 29.91 -19.78 40.67
C SER A 330 30.28 -21.25 40.44
N LYS A 331 29.31 -22.08 40.01
CA LYS A 331 29.57 -23.42 39.49
C LYS A 331 29.03 -23.57 38.07
N LYS A 332 29.97 -23.75 37.13
CA LYS A 332 29.74 -24.36 35.81
C LYS A 332 29.72 -25.89 35.95
N ARG A 333 28.73 -26.50 35.28
CA ARG A 333 28.73 -27.74 34.46
C ARG A 333 29.47 -29.01 34.96
N LYS A 334 28.75 -30.14 35.00
CA LYS A 334 28.69 -31.22 33.97
C LYS A 334 28.25 -32.56 34.60
N ALA A 335 27.27 -33.21 33.99
CA ALA A 335 27.30 -34.62 33.60
C ALA A 335 26.54 -34.70 32.28
#